data_AF-A0A563E764-F1
#
_entry.id   AF-A0A563E764-F1
#
_cell.length_a   1.000
_cell.length_b   1.000
_cell.length_c   1.000
_cell.angle_alpha   90.00
_cell.angle_beta   90.00
_cell.angle_gamma   90.00
#
_symmetry.space_group_name_H-M   'P 1'
#
loop_
_entity.id
_entity.type
_entity.pdbx_description
1 polymer ?
#
loop_
_entity_poly.entity_id
_entity_poly.type
_entity_poly.pdbx_seq_one_letter_code
_entity_poly.pdbx_strand_id
1 'polypeptide(L)'
;MELLLMLLLPLPIGLFVKNKIVGYLIYVAAHGFAFTFQSTVLLLAWVGGDTSAFGPYPDASAANVWPYGAVNLLIFLVGIGLVALGHRLTARRTAKRQATSGASTATGSVVSSDRSVRSRGA
;
A
#
# COMPACT_ATOMS: atom_id res chain seq x y z
N MET A 1 7.87 5.14 18.08
CA MET A 1 6.77 4.15 18.24
C MET A 1 5.62 4.38 17.25
N GLU A 2 5.91 4.58 15.95
CA GLU A 2 4.88 4.71 14.87
C GLU A 2 5.29 3.94 13.58
N LEU A 3 6.55 3.50 13.48
CA LEU A 3 7.09 2.79 12.30
C LEU A 3 6.33 1.51 11.94
N LEU A 4 5.81 0.82 12.96
CA LEU A 4 4.99 -0.39 12.78
C LEU A 4 3.66 -0.06 12.10
N LEU A 5 3.00 1.05 12.44
CA LEU A 5 1.75 1.47 11.78
C LEU A 5 2.03 1.92 10.34
N MET A 6 3.12 2.65 10.11
CA MET A 6 3.52 3.13 8.78
C MET A 6 3.90 2.02 7.79
N LEU A 7 4.51 0.92 8.25
CA LEU A 7 4.88 -0.20 7.37
C LEU A 7 3.70 -1.15 7.12
N LEU A 8 2.78 -1.27 8.07
CA LEU A 8 1.66 -2.22 7.99
C LEU A 8 0.44 -1.66 7.26
N LEU A 9 0.22 -0.33 7.24
CA LEU A 9 -0.89 0.32 6.50
C LEU A 9 -0.83 0.27 4.97
N PRO A 10 0.34 0.41 4.29
CA PRO A 10 0.36 0.55 2.83
C PRO A 10 -0.15 -0.69 2.09
N LEU A 11 0.11 -1.88 2.64
CA LEU A 11 -0.36 -3.14 2.07
C LEU A 11 -1.91 -3.25 2.06
N PRO A 12 -2.63 -3.08 3.18
CA PRO A 12 -4.09 -3.08 3.19
C PRO A 12 -4.68 -1.94 2.34
N ILE A 13 -4.06 -0.76 2.29
CA ILE A 13 -4.50 0.32 1.39
C ILE A 13 -4.50 -0.17 -0.06
N GLY A 14 -3.41 -0.77 -0.54
CA GLY A 14 -3.33 -1.32 -1.90
C GLY A 14 -4.29 -2.49 -2.15
N LEU A 15 -4.68 -3.22 -1.10
CA LEU A 15 -5.61 -4.34 -1.20
C LEU A 15 -7.07 -3.90 -1.27
N PHE A 16 -7.49 -2.92 -0.44
CA PHE A 16 -8.89 -2.52 -0.29
C PHE A 16 -9.29 -1.35 -1.19
N VAL A 17 -8.37 -0.46 -1.54
CA VAL A 17 -8.68 0.69 -2.41
C VAL A 17 -8.69 0.26 -3.87
N LYS A 18 -9.82 0.47 -4.55
CA LYS A 18 -9.98 0.07 -5.97
C LYS A 18 -9.20 0.97 -6.93
N ASN A 19 -9.11 2.27 -6.65
CA ASN A 19 -8.42 3.24 -7.48
C ASN A 19 -6.98 3.45 -7.01
N LYS A 20 -6.01 3.20 -7.90
CA LYS A 20 -4.58 3.31 -7.62
C LYS A 20 -4.15 4.70 -7.18
N ILE A 21 -4.66 5.74 -7.84
CA ILE A 21 -4.32 7.14 -7.54
C ILE A 21 -4.82 7.49 -6.14
N VAL A 22 -6.07 7.13 -5.83
CA VAL A 22 -6.64 7.34 -4.49
C VAL A 22 -5.86 6.58 -3.43
N GLY A 23 -5.41 5.34 -3.72
CA GLY A 23 -4.58 4.56 -2.82
C GLY A 23 -3.25 5.26 -2.49
N TYR A 24 -2.56 5.79 -3.51
CA TYR A 24 -1.34 6.57 -3.30
C TYR A 24 -1.61 7.87 -2.54
N LEU A 25 -2.68 8.59 -2.86
CA LEU A 25 -3.02 9.84 -2.16
C LEU A 25 -3.31 9.60 -0.68
N ILE A 26 -4.07 8.55 -0.34
CA ILE A 26 -4.34 8.16 1.05
C ILE A 26 -3.04 7.83 1.76
N TYR A 27 -2.16 7.05 1.13
CA TYR A 27 -0.88 6.69 1.72
C TYR A 27 0.01 7.92 1.94
N VAL A 28 0.13 8.81 0.95
CA VAL A 28 0.92 10.05 1.07
C VAL A 28 0.37 10.96 2.17
N ALA A 29 -0.95 11.14 2.22
CA ALA A 29 -1.60 11.95 3.25
C ALA A 29 -1.40 11.38 4.66
N ALA A 30 -1.62 10.07 4.84
CA ALA A 30 -1.42 9.40 6.13
C ALA A 30 0.05 9.41 6.55
N HIS A 31 0.96 9.12 5.63
CA HIS A 31 2.40 9.13 5.88
C HIS A 31 2.89 10.54 6.25
N GLY A 32 2.50 11.55 5.48
CA GLY A 32 2.85 12.95 5.74
C GLY A 32 2.33 13.42 7.10
N PHE A 33 1.07 13.13 7.42
CA PHE A 33 0.46 13.47 8.71
C PHE A 33 1.24 12.86 9.88
N ALA A 34 1.47 11.55 9.86
CA ALA A 34 2.19 10.86 10.93
C ALA A 34 3.66 11.33 11.04
N PHE A 35 4.33 11.53 9.90
CA PHE A 35 5.69 12.06 9.86
C PHE A 35 5.80 13.45 10.51
N THR A 36 4.82 14.34 10.25
CA THR A 36 4.77 15.67 10.86
C THR A 36 4.64 15.57 12.38
N PHE A 37 3.66 14.82 12.90
CA PHE A 37 3.48 14.68 14.36
C PHE A 37 4.69 14.04 15.03
N GLN A 38 5.26 12.99 14.43
CA GLN A 38 6.46 12.34 14.95
C GLN A 38 7.64 13.32 15.01
N SER A 39 7.85 14.10 13.94
CA SER A 39 8.92 15.08 13.88
C SER A 39 8.74 16.17 14.94
N THR A 40 7.51 16.66 15.14
CA THR A 40 7.20 17.62 16.21
C THR A 40 7.43 17.05 17.60
N VAL A 41 7.04 15.79 17.85
CA VAL A 41 7.27 15.12 19.15
C VAL A 41 8.76 14.93 19.42
N LEU A 42 9.54 14.50 18.43
CA LEU A 42 10.99 14.37 18.56
C LEU A 42 11.67 15.71 18.83
N LEU A 43 11.25 16.77 18.13
CA LEU A 43 11.76 18.12 18.36
C LEU A 43 11.43 18.60 19.78
N LEU A 44 10.21 18.38 20.25
CA LEU A 44 9.79 18.78 21.59
C LEU A 44 10.53 18.00 22.68
N ALA A 45 10.74 16.69 22.48
CA ALA A 45 11.54 15.86 23.38
C ALA A 45 12.99 16.33 23.46
N TRP A 46 13.56 16.70 22.31
CA TRP A 46 14.92 17.25 22.23
C TRP A 46 15.07 18.58 22.95
N VAL A 47 14.13 19.52 22.75
CA VAL A 47 14.09 20.78 23.51
C VAL A 47 13.91 20.51 25.01
N GLY A 48 13.21 19.43 25.39
CA GLY A 48 13.06 18.95 26.75
C GLY A 48 14.30 18.26 27.34
N GLY A 49 15.41 18.16 26.59
CA GLY A 49 16.68 17.59 27.04
C GLY A 49 16.92 16.13 26.63
N ASP A 50 15.99 15.48 25.92
CA ASP A 50 16.20 14.14 25.36
C ASP A 50 17.04 14.23 24.07
N THR A 51 18.32 13.90 24.18
CA THR A 51 19.28 13.98 23.08
C THR A 51 19.39 12.71 22.26
N SER A 52 18.55 11.69 22.52
CA SER A 52 18.63 10.39 21.83
C SER A 52 18.41 10.47 20.31
N ALA A 53 17.62 11.43 19.83
CA ALA A 53 17.26 11.55 18.42
C ALA A 53 18.22 12.39 17.58
N PHE A 54 18.74 13.50 18.14
CA PHE A 54 19.54 14.49 17.41
C PHE A 54 20.94 14.73 18.00
N GLY A 55 21.26 14.09 19.13
CA GLY A 55 22.47 14.36 19.89
C GLY A 55 22.40 15.66 20.71
N PRO A 56 23.44 15.94 21.51
CA PRO A 56 23.45 17.09 22.43
C PRO A 56 23.70 18.43 21.72
N TYR A 57 24.40 18.44 20.60
CA TYR A 57 24.66 19.64 19.78
C TYR A 57 24.42 19.32 18.30
N PRO A 58 23.16 19.21 17.86
CA PRO A 58 22.86 19.05 16.45
C PRO A 58 23.27 20.32 15.71
N ASP A 59 24.18 20.18 14.75
CA ASP A 59 24.42 21.21 13.76
C ASP A 59 23.51 20.99 12.54
N ALA A 60 23.16 22.06 11.85
CA ALA A 60 22.43 21.99 10.59
C ALA A 60 23.35 21.60 9.42
N SER A 61 24.49 20.96 9.70
CA SER A 61 25.42 20.59 8.64
C SER A 61 24.76 19.55 7.74
N ALA A 62 25.04 19.65 6.45
CA ALA A 62 24.56 18.71 5.45
C ALA A 62 24.87 17.24 5.86
N ALA A 63 26.05 17.01 6.46
CA ALA A 63 26.48 15.68 6.90
C ALA A 63 25.55 15.05 7.96
N ASN A 64 24.92 15.86 8.82
CA ASN A 64 24.04 15.37 9.89
C ASN A 64 22.56 15.35 9.48
N VAL A 65 22.14 16.21 8.54
CA VAL A 65 20.74 16.31 8.09
C VAL A 65 20.39 15.30 6.98
N TRP A 66 21.28 15.12 6.01
CA TRP A 66 21.01 14.27 4.83
C TRP A 66 20.77 12.79 5.16
N PRO A 67 21.51 12.14 6.08
CA PRO A 67 21.27 10.73 6.40
C PRO A 67 19.86 10.48 6.94
N TYR A 68 19.36 11.35 7.82
CA TYR A 68 17.99 11.25 8.33
C TYR A 68 16.97 11.43 7.21
N GLY A 69 17.15 12.43 6.33
CA GLY A 69 16.30 12.62 5.17
C GLY A 69 16.30 11.42 4.21
N ALA A 70 17.47 10.84 3.95
CA ALA A 70 17.64 9.68 3.07
C ALA A 70 16.94 8.44 3.62
N VAL A 71 17.05 8.17 4.92
CA VAL A 71 16.36 7.05 5.57
C VAL A 71 14.84 7.23 5.50
N ASN A 72 14.33 8.43 5.77
CA ASN A 72 12.89 8.71 5.67
C ASN A 72 12.38 8.58 4.23
N LEU A 73 13.15 9.05 3.24
CA LEU A 73 12.82 8.87 1.83
C LEU A 73 12.78 7.39 1.45
N LEU A 74 13.73 6.59 1.91
CA LEU A 74 13.75 5.15 1.66
C LEU A 74 12.50 4.46 2.24
N ILE A 75 12.14 4.77 3.48
CA ILE A 75 10.93 4.25 4.13
C ILE A 75 9.68 4.66 3.34
N PHE A 76 9.60 5.92 2.92
CA PHE A 76 8.49 6.43 2.12
C PHE A 76 8.34 5.66 0.80
N LEU A 77 9.44 5.44 0.08
CA LEU A 77 9.46 4.68 -1.18
C LEU A 77 9.08 3.20 -0.98
N VAL A 78 9.52 2.58 0.11
CA VAL A 78 9.13 1.21 0.46
C VAL A 78 7.61 1.12 0.63
N GLY A 79 6.98 2.09 1.32
CA GLY A 79 5.53 2.10 1.47
C GLY A 79 4.78 2.34 0.16
N ILE A 80 5.28 3.19 -0.76
CA ILE A 80 4.74 3.30 -2.12
C ILE A 80 4.79 1.94 -2.84
N GLY A 81 5.91 1.22 -2.72
CA GLY A 81 6.08 -0.12 -3.27
C GLY A 81 5.07 -1.13 -2.70
N LEU A 82 4.78 -1.07 -1.39
CA LEU A 82 3.78 -1.90 -0.73
C LEU A 82 2.35 -1.60 -1.21
N VAL A 83 2.00 -0.33 -1.43
CA VAL A 83 0.71 0.05 -2.05
C VAL A 83 0.61 -0.52 -3.46
N ALA A 84 1.66 -0.36 -4.27
CA ALA A 84 1.72 -0.90 -5.63
C ALA A 84 1.59 -2.43 -5.64
N LEU A 85 2.25 -3.12 -4.70
CA LEU A 85 2.17 -4.56 -4.53
C LEU A 85 0.75 -5.00 -4.16
N GLY A 86 0.09 -4.31 -3.22
CA GLY A 86 -1.30 -4.56 -2.86
C GLY A 86 -2.23 -4.48 -4.08
N HIS A 87 -2.11 -3.42 -4.89
CA HIS A 87 -2.91 -3.28 -6.10
C HIS A 87 -2.62 -4.39 -7.13
N ARG A 88 -1.35 -4.80 -7.28
CA ARG A 88 -0.96 -5.91 -8.17
C ARG A 88 -1.58 -7.23 -7.72
N LEU A 89 -1.61 -7.50 -6.41
CA LEU A 89 -2.23 -8.69 -5.85
C LEU A 89 -3.75 -8.68 -6.06
N THR A 90 -4.41 -7.56 -5.83
CA THR A 90 -5.86 -7.42 -6.08
C THR A 90 -6.20 -7.59 -7.55
N ALA A 91 -5.44 -6.98 -8.46
CA ALA A 91 -5.64 -7.15 -9.91
C ALA A 91 -5.48 -8.61 -10.35
N ARG A 92 -4.44 -9.31 -9.85
CA ARG A 92 -4.23 -10.74 -10.11
C ARG A 92 -5.40 -11.60 -9.60
N ARG A 93 -5.92 -11.31 -8.40
CA ARG A 93 -7.07 -12.02 -7.82
C ARG A 93 -8.34 -11.80 -8.65
N THR A 94 -8.59 -10.58 -9.09
CA THR A 94 -9.76 -10.25 -9.93
C THR A 94 -9.68 -10.94 -11.30
N ALA A 95 -8.50 -10.93 -11.95
CA ALA A 95 -8.31 -11.63 -13.23
C ALA A 95 -8.55 -13.15 -13.11
N LYS A 96 -8.07 -13.78 -12.02
CA LYS A 96 -8.32 -15.21 -11.76
C LYS A 96 -9.80 -15.53 -11.55
N ARG A 97 -10.54 -14.64 -10.85
CA ARG A 97 -12.00 -14.78 -10.65
C ARG A 97 -12.79 -14.62 -11.95
N GLN A 98 -12.36 -13.72 -12.83
CA GLN A 98 -12.99 -13.54 -14.14
C GLN A 98 -12.75 -14.74 -15.06
N ALA A 99 -11.53 -15.30 -15.07
CA ALA A 99 -11.22 -16.49 -15.87
C ALA A 99 -12.04 -17.72 -15.45
N THR A 100 -12.22 -17.92 -14.15
CA THR A 100 -13.05 -19.03 -13.60
C THR A 100 -14.55 -18.82 -13.85
N SER A 101 -15.04 -17.60 -13.73
CA SER A 101 -16.45 -17.28 -14.03
C SER A 101 -16.75 -17.43 -15.53
N GLY A 102 -15.86 -16.95 -16.40
CA GLY A 102 -16.00 -17.09 -17.86
C GLY A 102 -15.95 -18.54 -18.33
N ALA A 103 -15.09 -19.37 -17.73
CA ALA A 103 -15.05 -20.81 -18.01
C ALA A 103 -16.37 -21.50 -17.60
N SER A 104 -16.93 -21.16 -16.44
CA SER A 104 -18.21 -21.74 -15.98
C SER A 104 -19.39 -21.33 -16.88
N THR A 105 -19.43 -20.08 -17.35
CA THR A 105 -20.44 -19.61 -18.31
C THR A 105 -20.31 -20.32 -19.66
N ALA A 106 -19.09 -20.51 -20.16
CA ALA A 106 -18.84 -21.21 -21.43
C ALA A 106 -19.21 -22.69 -21.37
N THR A 107 -18.90 -23.38 -20.27
CA THR A 107 -19.32 -24.78 -20.08
C THR A 107 -20.85 -24.89 -19.93
N GLY A 108 -21.49 -23.95 -19.25
CA GLY A 108 -22.95 -23.90 -19.12
C GLY A 108 -23.67 -23.68 -20.45
N SER A 109 -23.16 -22.82 -21.33
CA SER A 109 -23.78 -22.58 -22.63
C SER A 109 -23.69 -23.81 -23.54
N VAL A 110 -22.54 -24.48 -23.58
CA VAL A 110 -22.31 -25.69 -24.39
C VAL A 110 -23.21 -26.84 -23.94
N VAL A 111 -23.37 -27.04 -22.63
CA VAL A 111 -24.27 -28.08 -22.09
C VAL A 111 -25.74 -27.78 -22.38
N SER A 112 -26.14 -26.49 -22.38
CA SER A 112 -27.52 -26.11 -22.72
C SER A 112 -27.83 -26.28 -24.22
N SER A 113 -26.87 -25.97 -25.10
CA SER A 113 -27.05 -26.14 -26.54
C SER A 113 -27.15 -27.61 -26.91
N ASP A 114 -26.32 -28.46 -26.31
CA ASP A 114 -26.28 -29.90 -26.58
C ASP A 114 -27.58 -30.61 -26.12
N ARG A 115 -28.16 -30.20 -24.98
CA ARG A 115 -29.49 -30.67 -24.56
C ARG A 115 -30.61 -30.25 -25.51
N SER A 116 -30.57 -29.03 -26.03
CA SER A 116 -31.62 -28.53 -26.93
C SER A 116 -31.67 -29.31 -28.24
N VAL A 117 -30.51 -29.69 -28.79
CA VAL A 117 -30.38 -30.49 -30.01
C VAL A 117 -30.89 -31.91 -29.79
N ARG A 118 -30.54 -32.54 -28.65
CA ARG A 118 -31.02 -33.88 -28.30
C ARG A 118 -32.53 -33.97 -28.09
N SER A 119 -33.17 -32.90 -27.61
CA SER A 119 -34.62 -32.88 -27.35
C SER A 119 -35.50 -32.72 -28.60
N ARG A 120 -34.93 -32.34 -29.75
CA ARG A 120 -35.67 -32.12 -31.01
C ARG A 120 -35.60 -33.30 -31.99
N GLY A 121 -34.86 -34.35 -31.65
CA GLY A 121 -34.65 -35.53 -32.49
C GLY A 121 -35.47 -36.78 -32.09
N ALA A 122 -36.41 -36.65 -31.15
CA ALA A 122 -37.33 -37.70 -30.71
C ALA A 122 -38.77 -37.25 -31.00
#